data_AF-A0A1A8HX87-F1
#
_entry.id   AF-A0A1A8HX87-F1
#
_cell.length_a   1.000
_cell.length_b   1.000
_cell.length_c   1.000
_cell.angle_alpha   90.00
_cell.angle_beta   90.00
_cell.angle_gamma   90.00
#
_symmetry.space_group_name_H-M   'P 1'
#
loop_
_entity.id
_entity.type
_entity.pdbx_description
1 polymer ?
#
loop_
_entity_poly.entity_id
_entity_poly.type
_entity_poly.pdbx_seq_one_letter_code
_entity_poly.pdbx_strand_id
1 'polypeptide(L)'
;SYSHKEVRSFVENKIPGKSRTKDFLQYNRKSLSRIYPKGQRVESSNYDPYPMWAVGCHMVALNFQTADKYTQLNSALFSLNGSTGYVLQPEFMRQDSYNPYQEKKKVKYRIQIKVIAARHLPKPGRSITSPFVEVELCGHTEEKFKTSVDHDNGLKPVWKVPAEPVEFTVYEPELTFLRFVVNEEDMFSDPNFLAQATFPVKGLRSGYRSVPLKNGYSENLELASLLIHINIQPAEKAEEELYSSSNQLRRKVEQSNTFVYDTHSNLQRSTLPRTSEKQSGKEKKINN
;
A
#
# COMPACT_ATOMS: atom_id res chain seq x y z
N SER A 1 9.72 -11.54 24.72
CA SER A 1 9.17 -10.19 24.70
C SER A 1 9.76 -9.44 23.51
N TYR A 2 8.95 -8.86 22.63
CA TYR A 2 9.45 -8.06 21.51
C TYR A 2 9.71 -6.63 21.99
N SER A 3 10.91 -6.10 21.71
CA SER A 3 11.30 -4.73 22.05
C SER A 3 11.07 -3.80 20.86
N HIS A 4 10.40 -2.67 21.07
CA HIS A 4 10.20 -1.64 20.05
C HIS A 4 11.51 -0.97 19.60
N LYS A 5 12.62 -1.22 20.32
CA LYS A 5 13.95 -0.67 20.01
C LYS A 5 14.74 -1.51 19.00
N GLU A 6 14.25 -2.70 18.65
CA GLU A 6 14.94 -3.61 17.74
C GLU A 6 14.29 -3.64 16.37
N VAL A 7 15.12 -3.58 15.33
CA VAL A 7 14.73 -3.73 13.92
C VAL A 7 15.36 -5.00 13.37
N ARG A 8 14.57 -5.87 12.73
CA ARG A 8 15.08 -7.09 12.10
C ARG A 8 15.01 -6.99 10.57
N SER A 9 16.06 -7.46 9.91
CA SER A 9 16.14 -7.51 8.45
C SER A 9 15.99 -8.95 7.95
N PHE A 10 15.25 -9.14 6.87
CA PHE A 10 15.01 -10.43 6.23
C PHE A 10 15.19 -10.32 4.72
N VAL A 11 15.76 -11.36 4.11
CA VAL A 11 15.80 -11.52 2.65
C VAL A 11 14.38 -11.87 2.16
N GLU A 12 14.00 -11.43 0.96
CA GLU A 12 12.66 -11.67 0.36
C GLU A 12 12.14 -13.12 0.48
N ASN A 13 13.02 -14.12 0.46
CA ASN A 13 12.68 -15.54 0.51
C ASN A 13 12.82 -16.17 1.91
N LYS A 14 13.20 -15.38 2.92
CA LYS A 14 13.39 -15.83 4.32
C LYS A 14 12.31 -15.32 5.26
N ILE A 15 11.16 -14.88 4.73
CA ILE A 15 10.00 -14.56 5.56
C ILE A 15 9.41 -15.83 6.21
N PRO A 16 8.85 -15.72 7.43
CA PRO A 16 8.25 -16.87 8.10
C PRO A 16 7.10 -17.47 7.27
N GLY A 17 7.16 -18.79 7.04
CA GLY A 17 6.07 -19.53 6.40
C GLY A 17 4.79 -19.54 7.23
N LYS A 18 3.69 -20.07 6.66
CA LYS A 18 2.32 -20.00 7.19
C LYS A 18 2.19 -20.32 8.69
N SER A 19 2.94 -21.29 9.20
CA SER A 19 2.88 -21.72 10.61
C SER A 19 3.37 -20.65 11.60
N ARG A 20 4.26 -19.74 11.20
CA ARG A 20 4.84 -18.69 12.05
C ARG A 20 4.36 -17.28 11.70
N THR A 21 3.40 -17.16 10.79
CA THR A 21 2.89 -15.86 10.34
C THR A 21 2.18 -15.09 11.45
N LYS A 22 1.47 -15.78 12.34
CA LYS A 22 0.80 -15.14 13.49
C LYS A 22 1.81 -14.46 14.42
N ASP A 23 2.92 -15.14 14.73
CA ASP A 23 3.99 -14.59 15.56
C ASP A 23 4.68 -13.41 14.85
N PHE A 24 4.86 -13.51 13.53
CA PHE A 24 5.47 -12.44 12.75
C PHE A 24 4.59 -11.18 12.65
N LEU A 25 3.27 -11.35 12.50
CA LEU A 25 2.31 -10.25 12.61
C LEU A 25 2.35 -9.61 13.99
N GLN A 26 2.42 -10.43 15.06
CA GLN A 26 2.53 -9.92 16.42
C GLN A 26 3.84 -9.13 16.64
N TYR A 27 4.95 -9.61 16.05
CA TYR A 27 6.21 -8.87 16.02
C TYR A 27 6.06 -7.53 15.30
N ASN A 28 5.50 -7.53 14.08
CA ASN A 28 5.31 -6.32 13.27
C ASN A 28 4.36 -5.30 13.90
N ARG A 29 3.47 -5.68 14.81
CA ARG A 29 2.66 -4.71 15.59
C ARG A 29 3.45 -3.98 16.67
N LYS A 30 4.63 -4.48 17.07
CA LYS A 30 5.42 -3.96 18.21
C LYS A 30 6.82 -3.47 17.81
N SER A 31 7.32 -3.90 16.65
CA SER A 31 8.68 -3.66 16.18
C SER A 31 8.70 -3.54 14.65
N LEU A 32 9.77 -2.93 14.11
CA LEU A 32 9.91 -2.74 12.67
C LEU A 32 10.66 -3.89 12.01
N SER A 33 10.22 -4.26 10.81
CA SER A 33 10.87 -5.23 9.93
C SER A 33 11.30 -4.57 8.62
N ARG A 34 12.49 -4.95 8.16
CA ARG A 34 13.04 -4.59 6.85
C ARG A 34 13.15 -5.82 5.97
N ILE A 35 12.54 -5.78 4.80
CA ILE A 35 12.70 -6.80 3.75
C ILE A 35 13.57 -6.23 2.66
N TYR A 36 14.44 -7.05 2.06
CA TYR A 36 15.30 -6.63 0.96
C TYR A 36 15.48 -7.71 -0.10
N PRO A 37 15.81 -7.33 -1.35
CA PRO A 37 15.96 -8.27 -2.46
C PRO A 37 17.04 -9.32 -2.17
N LYS A 38 16.86 -10.54 -2.66
CA LYS A 38 17.90 -11.59 -2.55
C LYS A 38 19.12 -11.26 -3.42
N GLY A 39 20.29 -11.71 -2.99
CA GLY A 39 21.57 -11.44 -3.68
C GLY A 39 21.65 -11.96 -5.12
N GLN A 40 20.83 -12.95 -5.50
CA GLN A 40 20.78 -13.44 -6.88
C GLN A 40 20.17 -12.43 -7.88
N ARG A 41 19.52 -11.36 -7.42
CA ARG A 41 18.97 -10.30 -8.28
C ARG A 41 20.07 -9.33 -8.69
N VAL A 42 21.10 -9.85 -9.37
CA VAL A 42 22.28 -9.09 -9.82
C VAL A 42 21.92 -7.98 -10.80
N GLU A 43 20.86 -8.19 -11.59
CA GLU A 43 20.28 -7.20 -12.51
C GLU A 43 19.33 -6.20 -11.83
N SER A 44 19.27 -6.19 -10.48
CA SER A 44 18.42 -5.28 -9.70
C SER A 44 16.91 -5.43 -9.92
N SER A 45 16.42 -6.57 -10.42
CA SER A 45 14.97 -6.83 -10.49
C SER A 45 14.32 -6.79 -9.11
N ASN A 46 13.03 -6.42 -9.02
CA ASN A 46 12.29 -6.44 -7.76
C ASN A 46 11.45 -7.70 -7.54
N TYR A 47 11.15 -7.97 -6.27
CA TYR A 47 10.15 -8.95 -5.84
C TYR A 47 8.80 -8.28 -5.66
N ASP A 48 7.73 -9.08 -5.64
CA ASP A 48 6.39 -8.57 -5.32
C ASP A 48 6.31 -8.09 -3.86
N PRO A 49 6.03 -6.79 -3.62
CA PRO A 49 5.94 -6.24 -2.28
C PRO A 49 4.63 -6.61 -1.57
N TYR A 50 3.57 -6.98 -2.29
CA TYR A 50 2.25 -7.23 -1.69
C TYR A 50 2.28 -8.30 -0.59
N PRO A 51 2.89 -9.49 -0.77
CA PRO A 51 2.99 -10.49 0.30
C PRO A 51 3.67 -9.97 1.56
N MET A 52 4.63 -9.05 1.42
CA MET A 52 5.36 -8.45 2.55
C MET A 52 4.48 -7.43 3.28
N TRP A 53 3.78 -6.57 2.54
CA TRP A 53 2.80 -5.66 3.11
C TRP A 53 1.69 -6.43 3.82
N ALA A 54 1.17 -7.50 3.23
CA ALA A 54 0.09 -8.32 3.79
C ALA A 54 0.46 -8.97 5.13
N VAL A 55 1.75 -9.23 5.41
CA VAL A 55 2.22 -9.72 6.72
C VAL A 55 2.71 -8.59 7.66
N GLY A 56 2.42 -7.34 7.33
CA GLY A 56 2.69 -6.18 8.16
C GLY A 56 4.14 -5.67 8.10
N CYS A 57 4.92 -6.05 7.10
CA CYS A 57 6.28 -5.51 6.94
C CYS A 57 6.24 -4.01 6.61
N HIS A 58 7.19 -3.26 7.17
CA HIS A 58 7.20 -1.80 7.10
C HIS A 58 8.15 -1.30 6.01
N MET A 59 9.42 -1.71 6.09
CA MET A 59 10.46 -1.29 5.16
C MET A 59 10.67 -2.39 4.11
N VAL A 60 9.75 -2.46 3.16
CA VAL A 60 9.83 -3.39 2.02
C VAL A 60 10.73 -2.75 0.95
N ALA A 61 12.04 -2.97 1.07
CA ALA A 61 13.02 -2.29 0.23
C ALA A 61 13.01 -2.87 -1.19
N LEU A 62 12.93 -1.97 -2.17
CA LEU A 62 12.99 -2.24 -3.60
C LEU A 62 14.18 -1.50 -4.22
N ASN A 63 14.65 -1.97 -5.37
CA ASN A 63 15.61 -1.31 -6.24
C ASN A 63 14.90 -0.21 -7.04
N PHE A 64 14.97 1.03 -6.56
CA PHE A 64 14.29 2.19 -7.18
C PHE A 64 14.86 2.58 -8.55
N GLN A 65 16.07 2.16 -8.88
CA GLN A 65 16.67 2.33 -10.21
C GLN A 65 16.00 1.47 -11.30
N THR A 66 15.19 0.49 -10.90
CA THR A 66 14.53 -0.45 -11.82
C THR A 66 13.09 -0.01 -12.06
N ALA A 67 12.78 0.33 -13.31
CA ALA A 67 11.43 0.63 -13.77
C ALA A 67 10.65 -0.68 -13.99
N ASP A 68 9.96 -1.17 -12.95
CA ASP A 68 9.18 -2.40 -13.02
C ASP A 68 7.80 -2.26 -12.36
N LYS A 69 6.98 -3.31 -12.47
CA LYS A 69 5.64 -3.35 -11.87
C LYS A 69 5.67 -3.04 -10.38
N TYR A 70 6.69 -3.49 -9.67
CA TYR A 70 6.74 -3.44 -8.22
C TYR A 70 7.12 -2.06 -7.68
N THR A 71 8.04 -1.34 -8.35
CA THR A 71 8.30 0.07 -8.03
C THR A 71 7.10 0.97 -8.36
N GLN A 72 6.32 0.60 -9.37
CA GLN A 72 5.07 1.29 -9.74
C GLN A 72 3.95 1.05 -8.70
N LEU A 73 3.77 -0.18 -8.21
CA LEU A 73 2.88 -0.50 -7.09
C LEU A 73 3.30 0.24 -5.80
N ASN A 74 4.59 0.26 -5.51
CA ASN A 74 5.13 1.00 -4.37
C ASN A 74 4.83 2.50 -4.47
N SER A 75 5.07 3.11 -5.63
CA SER A 75 4.74 4.52 -5.88
C SER A 75 3.25 4.79 -5.73
N ALA A 76 2.39 3.86 -6.15
CA ALA A 76 0.94 3.98 -5.98
C ALA A 76 0.52 3.92 -4.51
N LEU A 77 1.03 2.96 -3.73
CA LEU A 77 0.75 2.86 -2.29
C LEU A 77 1.16 4.14 -1.57
N PHE A 78 2.39 4.59 -1.79
CA PHE A 78 2.93 5.77 -1.12
C PHE A 78 2.44 7.09 -1.70
N SER A 79 1.62 7.10 -2.75
CA SER A 79 0.86 8.30 -3.15
C SER A 79 -0.25 8.66 -2.17
N LEU A 80 -0.67 7.68 -1.34
CA LEU A 80 -1.60 7.92 -0.24
C LEU A 80 -0.95 8.82 0.82
N ASN A 81 -1.80 9.45 1.64
CA ASN A 81 -1.35 10.31 2.73
C ASN A 81 -0.39 11.43 2.26
N GLY A 82 -0.69 12.03 1.11
CA GLY A 82 0.05 13.18 0.58
C GLY A 82 1.51 12.91 0.22
N SER A 83 1.85 11.67 -0.14
CA SER A 83 3.22 11.30 -0.54
C SER A 83 4.30 11.49 0.53
N THR A 84 3.93 11.35 1.80
CA THR A 84 4.87 11.51 2.94
C THR A 84 5.86 10.35 3.10
N GLY A 85 5.67 9.24 2.37
CA GLY A 85 6.41 7.99 2.57
C GLY A 85 5.90 7.14 3.73
N TYR A 86 4.83 7.57 4.44
CA TYR A 86 4.21 6.81 5.53
C TYR A 86 2.72 6.62 5.27
N VAL A 87 2.28 5.36 5.23
CA VAL A 87 0.87 4.98 5.08
C VAL A 87 0.48 4.11 6.27
N LEU A 88 -0.57 4.51 6.98
CA LEU A 88 -1.08 3.74 8.11
C LEU A 88 -1.62 2.39 7.61
N GLN A 89 -1.16 1.29 8.21
CA GLN A 89 -1.69 -0.03 7.90
C GLN A 89 -3.21 -0.09 8.14
N PRO A 90 -3.97 -0.79 7.28
CA PRO A 90 -5.38 -1.04 7.47
C PRO A 90 -5.70 -1.56 8.86
N GLU A 91 -6.87 -1.17 9.38
CA GLU A 91 -7.19 -1.48 10.76
C GLU A 91 -7.26 -2.98 11.05
N PHE A 92 -7.87 -3.76 10.15
CA PHE A 92 -7.96 -5.20 10.31
C PHE A 92 -6.58 -5.85 10.46
N MET A 93 -5.53 -5.38 9.75
CA MET A 93 -4.17 -5.93 9.87
C MET A 93 -3.55 -5.75 11.25
N ARG A 94 -4.01 -4.74 11.99
CA ARG A 94 -3.55 -4.41 13.34
C ARG A 94 -4.28 -5.20 14.43
N GLN A 95 -5.26 -6.03 14.07
CA GLN A 95 -6.00 -6.89 15.01
C GLN A 95 -5.39 -8.29 15.14
N ASP A 96 -5.45 -8.89 16.33
CA ASP A 96 -4.90 -10.23 16.60
C ASP A 96 -5.58 -11.36 15.82
N SER A 97 -6.79 -11.13 15.31
CA SER A 97 -7.57 -12.05 14.48
C SER A 97 -7.13 -12.08 13.02
N TYR A 98 -6.34 -11.12 12.55
CA TYR A 98 -5.99 -11.03 11.14
C TYR A 98 -5.12 -12.18 10.66
N ASN A 99 -5.51 -12.75 9.52
CA ASN A 99 -4.78 -13.80 8.83
C ASN A 99 -4.72 -13.50 7.32
N PRO A 100 -3.54 -13.15 6.76
CA PRO A 100 -3.39 -12.82 5.35
C PRO A 100 -3.65 -14.00 4.39
N TYR A 101 -3.62 -15.24 4.89
CA TYR A 101 -3.85 -16.45 4.10
C TYR A 101 -5.27 -17.00 4.25
N GLN A 102 -6.11 -16.36 5.06
CA GLN A 102 -7.51 -16.73 5.13
C GLN A 102 -8.18 -16.37 3.80
N GLU A 103 -8.95 -17.32 3.26
CA GLU A 103 -9.75 -17.09 2.07
C GLU A 103 -10.71 -15.92 2.30
N LYS A 104 -10.58 -14.87 1.50
CA LYS A 104 -11.44 -13.68 1.60
C LYS A 104 -12.70 -13.95 0.80
N LYS A 105 -13.81 -14.19 1.50
CA LYS A 105 -15.12 -14.52 0.87
C LYS A 105 -16.03 -13.31 0.68
N LYS A 106 -15.74 -12.22 1.40
CA LYS A 106 -16.58 -11.02 1.41
C LYS A 106 -16.08 -10.02 0.37
N VAL A 107 -16.83 -9.89 -0.72
CA VAL A 107 -16.58 -8.83 -1.72
C VAL A 107 -16.81 -7.48 -1.06
N LYS A 108 -15.94 -6.51 -1.37
CA LYS A 108 -16.03 -5.12 -0.90
C LYS A 108 -16.38 -4.17 -2.03
N TYR A 109 -15.74 -4.32 -3.19
CA TYR A 109 -16.10 -3.59 -4.41
C TYR A 109 -16.24 -4.53 -5.60
N ARG A 110 -17.17 -4.19 -6.49
CA ARG A 110 -17.18 -4.62 -7.88
C ARG A 110 -16.81 -3.42 -8.76
N ILE A 111 -15.76 -3.55 -9.54
CA ILE A 111 -15.25 -2.47 -10.40
C ILE A 111 -15.49 -2.85 -11.85
N GLN A 112 -16.38 -2.13 -12.50
CA GLN A 112 -16.66 -2.28 -13.92
C GLN A 112 -15.90 -1.24 -14.72
N ILE A 113 -15.13 -1.66 -15.73
CA ILE A 113 -14.25 -0.77 -16.50
C ILE A 113 -14.54 -0.89 -18.00
N LYS A 114 -14.57 0.26 -18.65
CA LYS A 114 -14.56 0.41 -20.11
C LYS A 114 -13.40 1.32 -20.48
N VAL A 115 -12.42 0.78 -21.19
CA VAL A 115 -11.33 1.56 -21.81
C VAL A 115 -11.85 2.07 -23.15
N ILE A 116 -11.87 3.39 -23.34
CA ILE A 116 -12.56 4.02 -24.48
C ILE A 116 -11.55 4.53 -25.50
N ALA A 117 -10.64 5.40 -25.06
CA ALA A 117 -9.70 6.08 -25.95
C ALA A 117 -8.42 6.48 -25.22
N ALA A 118 -7.41 6.92 -25.95
CA ALA A 118 -6.27 7.64 -25.39
C ALA A 118 -5.93 8.87 -26.21
N ARG A 119 -5.00 9.68 -25.69
CA ARG A 119 -4.38 10.77 -26.43
C ARG A 119 -2.90 10.85 -26.12
N HIS A 120 -2.11 11.31 -27.09
CA HIS A 120 -0.68 11.62 -26.94
C HIS A 120 0.13 10.48 -26.32
N LEU A 121 -0.08 9.24 -26.78
CA LEU A 121 0.75 8.14 -26.30
C LEU A 121 2.21 8.33 -26.74
N PRO A 122 3.20 7.92 -25.92
CA PRO A 122 4.60 7.97 -26.31
C PRO A 122 4.84 7.19 -27.60
N LYS A 123 5.73 7.72 -28.43
CA LYS A 123 6.17 7.10 -29.67
C LYS A 123 7.62 6.62 -29.50
N PRO A 124 7.86 5.38 -29.05
CA PRO A 124 9.20 4.82 -29.06
C PRO A 124 9.66 4.64 -30.52
N GLY A 125 10.75 5.32 -30.90
CA GLY A 125 11.34 5.16 -32.23
C GLY A 125 10.59 5.87 -33.38
N ARG A 126 10.69 5.30 -34.58
CA ARG A 126 10.26 5.96 -35.84
C ARG A 126 8.90 5.49 -36.35
N SER A 127 8.49 4.27 -36.05
CA SER A 127 7.22 3.65 -36.46
C SER A 127 6.03 4.31 -35.78
N ILE A 128 4.85 4.19 -36.39
CA ILE A 128 3.61 4.60 -35.74
C ILE A 128 3.21 3.50 -34.77
N THR A 129 2.93 3.88 -33.54
CA THR A 129 2.55 2.97 -32.46
C THR A 129 1.20 2.32 -32.75
N SER A 130 1.11 1.01 -32.54
CA SER A 130 -0.14 0.24 -32.56
C SER A 130 -0.56 -0.14 -31.13
N PRO A 131 -1.24 0.77 -30.39
CA PRO A 131 -1.42 0.60 -28.95
C PRO A 131 -2.56 -0.36 -28.55
N PHE A 132 -2.37 -1.02 -27.42
CA PHE A 132 -3.41 -1.69 -26.63
C PHE A 132 -3.23 -1.40 -25.14
N VAL A 133 -4.28 -1.58 -24.36
CA VAL A 133 -4.27 -1.36 -22.91
C VAL A 133 -4.49 -2.68 -22.19
N GLU A 134 -3.59 -2.98 -21.24
CA GLU A 134 -3.82 -3.99 -20.21
C GLU A 134 -4.28 -3.30 -18.92
N VAL A 135 -5.38 -3.77 -18.37
CA VAL A 135 -5.90 -3.34 -17.05
C VAL A 135 -5.71 -4.51 -16.10
N GLU A 136 -4.91 -4.30 -15.06
CA GLU A 136 -4.59 -5.28 -14.04
C GLU A 136 -5.20 -4.87 -12.69
N LEU A 137 -5.85 -5.81 -12.01
CA LEU A 137 -6.09 -5.74 -10.58
C LEU A 137 -4.92 -6.42 -9.88
N CYS A 138 -4.19 -5.69 -9.05
CA CYS A 138 -3.02 -6.19 -8.32
C CYS A 138 -3.28 -6.16 -6.81
N GLY A 139 -2.93 -7.22 -6.10
CA GLY A 139 -3.12 -7.30 -4.64
C GLY A 139 -3.39 -8.73 -4.22
N HIS A 140 -4.52 -8.94 -3.53
CA HIS A 140 -4.90 -10.28 -3.08
C HIS A 140 -5.19 -11.24 -4.24
N THR A 141 -5.91 -10.75 -5.25
CA THR A 141 -6.14 -11.45 -6.52
C THR A 141 -5.32 -10.75 -7.60
N GLU A 142 -4.87 -11.53 -8.58
CA GLU A 142 -4.29 -11.01 -9.81
C GLU A 142 -5.23 -11.35 -10.96
N GLU A 143 -5.90 -10.32 -11.47
CA GLU A 143 -6.83 -10.42 -12.60
C GLU A 143 -6.40 -9.41 -13.66
N LYS A 144 -6.53 -9.76 -14.93
CA LYS A 144 -6.15 -8.86 -16.03
C LYS A 144 -7.11 -8.93 -17.19
N PHE A 145 -7.21 -7.81 -17.90
CA PHE A 145 -7.96 -7.66 -19.14
C PHE A 145 -7.12 -6.87 -20.15
N LYS A 146 -7.13 -7.31 -21.41
CA LYS A 146 -6.44 -6.62 -22.52
C LYS A 146 -7.48 -6.18 -23.56
N THR A 147 -7.37 -4.94 -24.04
CA THR A 147 -8.14 -4.46 -25.19
C THR A 147 -7.63 -5.06 -26.49
N SER A 148 -8.40 -4.91 -27.58
CA SER A 148 -7.84 -5.09 -28.93
C SER A 148 -6.72 -4.07 -29.18
N VAL A 149 -5.90 -4.34 -30.18
CA VAL A 149 -4.92 -3.37 -30.72
C VAL A 149 -5.66 -2.34 -31.57
N ASP A 150 -5.30 -1.08 -31.45
CA ASP A 150 -5.64 -0.04 -32.43
C ASP A 150 -4.42 0.17 -33.32
N HIS A 151 -4.51 -0.18 -34.61
CA HIS A 151 -3.34 -0.21 -35.49
C HIS A 151 -2.95 1.20 -35.94
N ASP A 152 -1.64 1.46 -35.95
CA ASP A 152 -1.01 2.67 -36.48
C ASP A 152 -1.64 3.99 -35.97
N ASN A 153 -1.98 4.05 -34.68
CA ASN A 153 -2.62 5.22 -34.07
C ASN A 153 -2.23 5.45 -32.60
N GLY A 154 -1.03 6.00 -32.37
CA GLY A 154 -0.60 6.44 -31.03
C GLY A 154 -1.18 7.79 -30.57
N LEU A 155 -1.64 8.64 -31.50
CA LEU A 155 -2.04 10.01 -31.15
C LEU A 155 -3.43 10.10 -30.52
N LYS A 156 -4.39 9.31 -31.03
CA LYS A 156 -5.80 9.34 -30.61
C LYS A 156 -6.50 7.98 -30.80
N PRO A 157 -5.98 6.88 -30.20
CA PRO A 157 -6.60 5.58 -30.34
C PRO A 157 -7.98 5.54 -29.71
N VAL A 158 -8.87 4.75 -30.30
CA VAL A 158 -10.22 4.47 -29.78
C VAL A 158 -10.45 2.97 -29.85
N TRP A 159 -10.66 2.34 -28.70
CA TRP A 159 -10.87 0.91 -28.62
C TRP A 159 -12.36 0.57 -28.67
N LYS A 160 -12.68 -0.56 -29.30
CA LYS A 160 -14.04 -1.11 -29.29
C LYS A 160 -14.39 -1.53 -27.87
N VAL A 161 -15.39 -0.85 -27.31
CA VAL A 161 -15.89 -1.16 -25.96
C VAL A 161 -16.75 -2.42 -26.03
N PRO A 162 -16.46 -3.48 -25.26
CA PRO A 162 -17.31 -4.66 -25.20
C PRO A 162 -18.74 -4.34 -24.72
N ALA A 163 -19.73 -5.11 -25.18
CA ALA A 163 -21.12 -4.92 -24.78
C ALA A 163 -21.30 -5.09 -23.27
N GLU A 164 -20.69 -6.13 -22.70
CA GLU A 164 -20.59 -6.34 -21.26
C GLU A 164 -19.32 -5.69 -20.71
N PRO A 165 -19.41 -4.84 -19.67
CA PRO A 165 -18.23 -4.25 -19.07
C PRO A 165 -17.36 -5.32 -18.40
N VAL A 166 -16.04 -5.11 -18.43
CA VAL A 166 -15.09 -5.94 -17.68
C VAL A 166 -15.28 -5.67 -16.20
N GLU A 167 -15.57 -6.70 -15.41
CA GLU A 167 -15.78 -6.61 -13.96
C GLU A 167 -14.61 -7.24 -13.19
N PHE A 168 -14.07 -6.48 -12.24
CA PHE A 168 -13.08 -6.93 -11.27
C PHE A 168 -13.70 -7.01 -9.88
N THR A 169 -13.40 -8.08 -9.14
CA THR A 169 -13.91 -8.29 -7.79
C THR A 169 -12.84 -7.97 -6.75
N VAL A 170 -13.11 -7.04 -5.84
CA VAL A 170 -12.14 -6.58 -4.83
C VAL A 170 -12.57 -7.01 -3.43
N TYR A 171 -11.69 -7.71 -2.74
CA TYR A 171 -11.90 -8.21 -1.37
C TYR A 171 -11.20 -7.36 -0.30
N GLU A 172 -10.07 -6.74 -0.63
CA GLU A 172 -9.27 -5.91 0.28
C GLU A 172 -8.86 -4.60 -0.41
N PRO A 173 -9.75 -3.61 -0.45
CA PRO A 173 -9.50 -2.37 -1.18
C PRO A 173 -8.29 -1.57 -0.70
N GLU A 174 -7.85 -1.77 0.54
CA GLU A 174 -6.76 -1.05 1.15
C GLU A 174 -5.37 -1.46 0.66
N LEU A 175 -5.21 -2.68 0.15
CA LEU A 175 -3.97 -3.19 -0.44
C LEU A 175 -4.17 -3.72 -1.87
N THR A 176 -5.26 -3.30 -2.53
CA THR A 176 -5.53 -3.61 -3.93
C THR A 176 -5.31 -2.37 -4.78
N PHE A 177 -4.69 -2.56 -5.94
CA PHE A 177 -4.35 -1.53 -6.90
C PHE A 177 -5.01 -1.83 -8.24
N LEU A 178 -5.45 -0.77 -8.92
CA LEU A 178 -5.86 -0.84 -10.31
C LEU A 178 -4.75 -0.21 -11.16
N ARG A 179 -4.20 -1.01 -12.07
CA ARG A 179 -3.03 -0.67 -12.88
C ARG A 179 -3.43 -0.69 -14.35
N PHE A 180 -3.14 0.38 -15.05
CA PHE A 180 -3.30 0.52 -16.49
C PHE A 180 -1.91 0.49 -17.10
N VAL A 181 -1.69 -0.39 -18.07
CA VAL A 181 -0.45 -0.47 -18.84
C VAL A 181 -0.80 -0.30 -20.30
N VAL A 182 -0.18 0.68 -20.95
CA VAL A 182 -0.31 0.88 -22.39
C VAL A 182 0.93 0.30 -23.04
N ASN A 183 0.73 -0.65 -23.94
CA ASN A 183 1.79 -1.24 -24.74
C ASN A 183 1.51 -0.98 -26.22
N GLU A 184 2.52 -1.07 -27.06
CA GLU A 184 2.35 -1.30 -28.49
C GLU A 184 2.60 -2.75 -28.84
N GLU A 185 1.98 -3.18 -29.92
CA GLU A 185 2.31 -4.43 -30.58
C GLU A 185 3.23 -4.13 -31.77
N ASP A 186 4.42 -4.71 -31.78
CA ASP A 186 5.36 -4.52 -32.89
C ASP A 186 5.07 -5.45 -34.07
N MET A 187 5.93 -5.39 -35.09
CA MET A 187 5.82 -6.21 -36.30
C MET A 187 5.93 -7.73 -36.06
N PHE A 188 6.45 -8.14 -34.90
CA PHE A 188 6.57 -9.54 -34.48
C PHE A 188 5.46 -9.94 -33.49
N SER A 189 4.48 -9.06 -33.27
CA SER A 189 3.42 -9.22 -32.28
C SER A 189 3.91 -9.22 -30.83
N ASP A 190 5.12 -8.72 -30.57
CA ASP A 190 5.67 -8.62 -29.23
C ASP A 190 5.15 -7.34 -28.55
N PRO A 191 4.73 -7.42 -27.27
CA PRO A 191 4.25 -6.27 -26.54
C PRO A 191 5.41 -5.41 -26.03
N ASN A 192 5.46 -4.15 -26.44
CA ASN A 192 6.45 -3.17 -26.01
C ASN A 192 5.82 -2.10 -25.13
N PHE A 193 6.41 -1.85 -23.96
CA PHE A 193 5.90 -0.90 -22.99
C PHE A 193 5.93 0.55 -23.50
N LEU A 194 4.81 1.27 -23.36
CA LEU A 194 4.74 2.71 -23.66
C LEU A 194 4.58 3.55 -22.40
N ALA A 195 3.60 3.20 -21.56
CA ALA A 195 3.20 4.00 -20.41
C ALA A 195 2.41 3.18 -19.39
N GLN A 196 2.26 3.70 -18.19
CA GLN A 196 1.40 3.11 -17.15
C GLN A 196 0.74 4.16 -16.27
N ALA A 197 -0.31 3.75 -15.56
CA ALA A 197 -0.82 4.48 -14.41
C ALA A 197 -1.35 3.49 -13.37
N THR A 198 -0.92 3.61 -12.12
CA THR A 198 -1.28 2.68 -11.03
C THR A 198 -1.90 3.46 -9.87
N PHE A 199 -3.06 3.01 -9.39
CA PHE A 199 -3.82 3.70 -8.34
C PHE A 199 -4.30 2.72 -7.25
N PRO A 200 -4.26 3.09 -5.96
CA PRO A 200 -4.95 2.36 -4.91
C PRO A 200 -6.47 2.36 -5.15
N VAL A 201 -7.13 1.21 -5.04
CA VAL A 201 -8.57 1.07 -5.30
C VAL A 201 -9.40 1.99 -4.40
N LYS A 202 -9.02 2.15 -3.13
CA LYS A 202 -9.74 2.99 -2.15
C LYS A 202 -9.86 4.46 -2.56
N GLY A 203 -9.01 4.95 -3.47
CA GLY A 203 -9.01 6.34 -3.96
C GLY A 203 -9.74 6.57 -5.28
N LEU A 204 -10.31 5.53 -5.90
CA LEU A 204 -10.92 5.64 -7.22
C LEU A 204 -12.33 6.27 -7.18
N ARG A 205 -12.71 6.92 -8.29
CA ARG A 205 -14.02 7.59 -8.43
C ARG A 205 -14.73 7.10 -9.69
N SER A 206 -16.03 6.79 -9.58
CA SER A 206 -16.88 6.39 -10.70
C SER A 206 -17.10 7.50 -11.75
N GLY A 207 -17.62 7.13 -12.92
CA GLY A 207 -17.97 7.97 -14.06
C GLY A 207 -16.93 7.94 -15.18
N TYR A 208 -17.05 8.90 -16.11
CA TYR A 208 -16.02 9.16 -17.11
C TYR A 208 -14.82 9.84 -16.45
N ARG A 209 -13.63 9.26 -16.62
CA ARG A 209 -12.40 9.72 -16.00
C ARG A 209 -11.27 9.77 -17.01
N SER A 210 -10.45 10.81 -16.90
CA SER A 210 -9.13 10.85 -17.51
C SER A 210 -8.15 10.10 -16.60
N VAL A 211 -7.34 9.23 -17.17
CA VAL A 211 -6.25 8.53 -16.48
C VAL A 211 -4.93 9.12 -17.00
N PRO A 212 -4.29 10.07 -16.28
CA PRO A 212 -2.99 10.60 -16.65
C PRO A 212 -1.95 9.48 -16.64
N LEU A 213 -1.19 9.36 -17.72
CA LEU A 213 -0.20 8.31 -17.89
C LEU A 213 1.18 8.76 -17.42
N LYS A 214 1.98 7.77 -17.05
CA LYS A 214 3.35 7.91 -16.55
C LYS A 214 4.30 7.00 -17.30
N ASN A 215 5.59 7.31 -17.28
CA ASN A 215 6.62 6.43 -17.83
C ASN A 215 6.91 5.25 -16.88
N GLY A 216 7.91 4.42 -17.24
CA GLY A 216 8.32 3.27 -16.44
C GLY A 216 8.78 3.61 -15.02
N TYR A 217 9.31 4.83 -14.81
CA TYR A 217 9.79 5.34 -13.53
C TYR A 217 8.71 6.07 -12.71
N SER A 218 7.45 5.99 -13.13
CA SER A 218 6.32 6.69 -12.50
C SER A 218 6.37 8.23 -12.57
N GLU A 219 7.11 8.77 -13.54
CA GLU A 219 7.13 10.20 -13.87
C GLU A 219 6.01 10.54 -14.85
N ASN A 220 5.44 11.74 -14.74
CA ASN A 220 4.29 12.15 -15.57
C ASN A 220 4.69 12.29 -17.04
N LEU A 221 3.86 11.73 -17.93
CA LEU A 221 3.96 11.99 -19.36
C LEU A 221 3.06 13.16 -19.72
N GLU A 222 3.62 14.15 -20.41
CA GLU A 222 2.89 15.35 -20.80
C GLU A 222 1.75 15.00 -21.77
N LEU A 223 0.54 15.48 -21.47
CA LEU A 223 -0.72 15.28 -22.22
C LEU A 223 -1.22 13.83 -22.34
N ALA A 224 -0.36 12.83 -22.17
CA ALA A 224 -0.68 11.43 -22.31
C ALA A 224 -1.73 10.98 -21.29
N SER A 225 -2.88 10.51 -21.78
CA SER A 225 -3.96 10.05 -20.90
C SER A 225 -4.91 9.09 -21.58
N LEU A 226 -5.46 8.15 -20.81
CA LEU A 226 -6.62 7.35 -21.24
C LEU A 226 -7.91 8.07 -20.88
N LEU A 227 -8.95 7.85 -21.69
CA LEU A 227 -10.34 8.08 -21.33
C LEU A 227 -10.98 6.73 -20.97
N ILE A 228 -11.51 6.64 -19.77
CA ILE A 228 -12.22 5.46 -19.28
C ILE A 228 -13.61 5.82 -18.78
N HIS A 229 -14.49 4.83 -18.75
CA HIS A 229 -15.67 4.84 -17.89
C HIS A 229 -15.50 3.77 -16.83
N ILE A 230 -15.52 4.17 -15.56
CA ILE A 230 -15.36 3.28 -14.41
C ILE A 230 -16.61 3.35 -13.53
N ASN A 231 -17.16 2.20 -13.13
CA ASN A 231 -18.28 2.13 -12.20
C ASN A 231 -17.88 1.25 -11.02
N ILE A 232 -17.82 1.86 -9.83
CA ILE A 232 -17.43 1.20 -8.58
C ILE A 232 -18.69 1.00 -7.76
N GLN A 233 -19.05 -0.26 -7.52
CA GLN A 233 -20.20 -0.63 -6.71
C GLN A 233 -19.70 -1.23 -5.39
N PRO A 234 -19.98 -0.59 -4.24
CA PRO A 234 -19.74 -1.23 -2.96
C PRO A 234 -20.71 -2.40 -2.79
N ALA A 235 -20.19 -3.56 -2.38
CA ALA A 235 -20.99 -4.77 -2.21
C ALA A 235 -21.90 -4.72 -0.97
N GLU A 236 -21.62 -3.83 -0.03
CA GLU A 236 -22.51 -3.47 1.09
C GLU A 236 -22.76 -1.96 1.05
N LYS A 237 -23.93 -1.50 1.54
CA LYS A 237 -24.17 -0.06 1.76
C LYS A 237 -23.03 0.45 2.67
N ALA A 238 -22.22 1.35 2.15
CA ALA A 238 -21.00 1.85 2.78
C ALA A 238 -21.29 2.75 4.00
N GLU A 239 -21.94 2.21 5.04
CA GLU A 239 -22.35 3.00 6.21
C GLU A 239 -21.25 3.15 7.29
N GLU A 240 -20.16 2.37 7.29
CA GLU A 240 -19.39 2.24 8.55
C GLU A 240 -17.86 2.44 8.53
N GLU A 241 -17.20 2.83 7.43
CA GLU A 241 -15.72 3.00 7.51
C GLU A 241 -15.24 4.40 7.92
N LEU A 242 -15.87 5.47 7.41
CA LEU A 242 -15.49 6.85 7.78
C LEU A 242 -15.78 7.16 9.26
N TYR A 243 -16.83 6.57 9.82
CA TYR A 243 -17.19 6.73 11.22
C TYR A 243 -16.48 5.76 12.15
N SER A 244 -15.95 4.63 11.67
CA SER A 244 -15.22 3.68 12.53
C SER A 244 -14.02 4.33 13.20
N SER A 245 -13.16 5.03 12.45
CA SER A 245 -11.98 5.69 13.02
C SER A 245 -12.32 6.82 13.99
N SER A 246 -13.35 7.62 13.70
CA SER A 246 -13.82 8.69 14.59
C SER A 246 -14.52 8.13 15.85
N ASN A 247 -15.37 7.12 15.71
CA ASN A 247 -16.05 6.46 16.82
C ASN A 247 -15.06 5.71 17.72
N GLN A 248 -14.00 5.16 17.16
CA GLN A 248 -12.92 4.54 17.93
C GLN A 248 -12.04 5.54 18.65
N LEU A 249 -11.73 6.70 18.04
CA LEU A 249 -11.07 7.79 18.74
C LEU A 249 -11.93 8.25 19.92
N ARG A 250 -13.25 8.41 19.71
CA ARG A 250 -14.20 8.71 20.80
C ARG A 250 -14.20 7.63 21.89
N ARG A 251 -14.30 6.34 21.54
CA ARG A 251 -14.22 5.23 22.50
C ARG A 251 -12.88 5.16 23.23
N LYS A 252 -11.76 5.42 22.57
CA LYS A 252 -10.43 5.47 23.22
C LYS A 252 -10.30 6.67 24.14
N VAL A 253 -10.87 7.83 23.78
CA VAL A 253 -10.93 9.00 24.65
C VAL A 253 -11.83 8.71 25.87
N GLU A 254 -12.97 8.03 25.68
CA GLU A 254 -13.85 7.60 26.77
C GLU A 254 -13.17 6.60 27.71
N GLN A 255 -12.46 5.60 27.17
CA GLN A 255 -11.68 4.63 27.96
C GLN A 255 -10.47 5.27 28.66
N SER A 256 -9.88 6.31 28.07
CA SER A 256 -8.76 7.05 28.66
C SER A 256 -9.24 8.05 29.72
N ASN A 257 -10.44 8.61 29.57
CA ASN A 257 -11.07 9.52 30.54
C ASN A 257 -11.35 8.85 31.88
N THR A 258 -11.52 7.52 31.93
CA THR A 258 -11.61 6.77 33.20
C THR A 258 -10.33 6.88 34.03
N PHE A 259 -9.17 7.17 33.42
CA PHE A 259 -7.90 7.36 34.11
C PHE A 259 -7.55 8.83 34.42
N VAL A 260 -8.23 9.80 33.81
CA VAL A 260 -7.89 11.23 33.96
C VAL A 260 -8.56 11.86 35.17
N TYR A 261 -9.72 11.36 35.60
CA TYR A 261 -10.45 11.91 36.77
C TYR A 261 -9.96 11.40 38.13
N ASP A 262 -8.97 10.50 38.19
CA ASP A 262 -8.42 9.99 39.46
C ASP A 262 -7.08 10.69 39.85
N THR A 263 -6.98 11.97 39.53
CA THR A 263 -5.82 12.81 39.89
C THR A 263 -5.94 13.44 41.28
N HIS A 264 -7.07 13.31 41.97
CA HIS A 264 -7.23 13.84 43.33
C HIS A 264 -6.92 12.86 44.46
N SER A 265 -6.94 11.53 44.21
CA SER A 265 -6.69 10.51 45.24
C SER A 265 -5.20 10.18 45.44
N ASN A 266 -4.36 10.42 44.42
CA ASN A 266 -2.92 10.13 44.46
C ASN A 266 -2.06 11.26 45.06
N LEU A 267 -2.63 12.44 45.30
CA LEU A 267 -1.91 13.61 45.85
C LEU A 267 -2.02 13.75 47.39
N GLN A 268 -2.87 12.96 48.06
CA GLN A 268 -3.07 13.06 49.51
C GLN A 268 -2.35 12.00 50.36
N ARG A 269 -1.50 11.16 49.77
CA ARG A 269 -0.82 10.09 50.51
C ARG A 269 0.70 10.14 50.37
N SER A 270 1.30 11.26 50.78
CA SER A 270 2.75 11.34 51.02
C SER A 270 3.14 12.40 52.06
N THR A 271 2.66 12.24 53.29
CA THR A 271 3.32 12.85 54.46
C THR A 271 3.87 11.73 55.35
N LEU A 272 5.18 11.49 55.25
CA LEU A 272 5.93 10.65 56.18
C LEU A 272 6.50 11.51 57.33
N PRO A 273 6.71 10.94 58.54
CA PRO A 273 7.04 11.71 59.74
C PRO A 273 8.53 12.09 59.82
N ARG A 274 8.81 13.28 60.37
CA ARG A 274 10.16 13.74 60.74
C ARG A 274 10.71 12.95 61.92
N THR A 275 11.85 12.29 61.74
CA THR A 275 12.74 11.84 62.82
C THR A 275 13.98 12.74 62.88
N SER A 276 14.31 13.19 64.08
CA SER A 276 15.49 13.99 64.41
C SER A 276 16.62 13.08 64.90
N GLU A 277 17.79 13.11 64.28
CA GLU A 277 19.01 12.52 64.86
C GLU A 277 20.20 13.49 64.83
N LYS A 278 20.93 13.47 65.95
CA LYS A 278 22.01 14.36 66.36
C LYS A 278 23.32 14.01 65.63
N GLN A 279 24.08 15.07 65.30
CA GLN A 279 25.44 14.99 64.77
C GLN A 279 26.45 14.48 65.82
N SER A 280 27.35 13.59 65.39
CA SER A 280 28.65 13.30 66.01
C SER A 280 29.65 13.01 64.90
N GLY A 281 30.43 14.02 64.49
CA GLY A 281 31.57 13.86 63.57
C GLY A 281 32.88 14.04 64.31
N LYS A 282 33.71 12.99 64.35
CA LYS A 282 35.16 13.08 64.63
C LYS A 282 35.90 13.03 63.30
N GLU A 283 36.50 14.13 62.89
CA GLU A 283 37.48 14.16 61.79
C GLU A 283 38.86 13.73 62.28
N LYS A 284 39.49 12.79 61.56
CA LYS A 284 40.93 12.56 61.59
C LYS A 284 41.53 13.08 60.29
N LYS A 285 42.48 14.01 60.43
CA LYS A 285 43.42 14.49 59.40
C LYS A 285 44.18 13.32 58.75
N ILE A 286 44.58 13.49 57.49
CA ILE A 286 45.97 13.32 57.00
C ILE A 286 46.13 14.10 55.69
N ASN A 287 47.22 14.88 55.63
CA ASN A 287 47.70 15.65 54.48
C ASN A 287 48.44 14.76 53.48
N ASN A 288 48.20 14.98 52.18
CA ASN A 288 49.12 15.59 51.19
C ASN A 288 48.55 15.36 49.79
#